data_AF-A0A4Y4XPF3-F1
#
_entry.id   AF-A0A4Y4XPF3-F1
#
_cell.length_a   1.000
_cell.length_b   1.000
_cell.length_c   1.000
_cell.angle_alpha   90.00
_cell.angle_beta   90.00
_cell.angle_gamma   90.00
#
_symmetry.space_group_name_H-M   'P 1'
#
loop_
_entity.id
_entity.type
_entity.pdbx_description
1 polymer ?
#
loop_
_entity_poly.entity_id
_entity_poly.type
_entity_poly.pdbx_seq_one_letter_code
_entity_poly.pdbx_strand_id
1 'polypeptide(L)' 'MIFSTLINAIAVILSALLTIYMWIVIIYSLISFVQPNPNNPIMQILARLCEPVFYF' A
#
# COMPACT_ATOMS: atom_id res chain seq x y z
N MET A 1 19.65 -17.18 20.04
CA MET A 1 20.36 -15.88 19.94
C MET A 1 19.34 -14.77 19.74
N ILE A 2 19.23 -13.84 20.70
CA ILE A 2 18.23 -12.75 20.70
C ILE A 2 18.33 -11.80 19.50
N PHE A 3 19.53 -11.63 18.95
CA PHE A 3 19.75 -10.77 17.78
C PHE A 3 19.04 -11.29 16.52
N SER A 4 19.04 -12.62 16.32
CA SER A 4 18.36 -13.27 15.19
C SER A 4 16.85 -13.13 15.29
N THR A 5 16.28 -13.24 16.51
CA THR A 5 14.84 -13.08 16.72
C THR A 5 14.39 -11.62 16.54
N LEU A 6 15.23 -10.65 16.91
CA LEU A 6 14.93 -9.23 16.68
C LEU A 6 14.87 -8.89 15.18
N ILE A 7 15.90 -9.31 14.42
CA ILE A 7 15.96 -9.09 12.97
C ILE A 7 14.78 -9.80 12.28
N ASN A 8 14.46 -11.02 12.70
CA ASN A 8 13.33 -11.76 12.15
C ASN A 8 11.99 -11.03 12.42
N ALA A 9 11.78 -10.53 13.64
CA ALA A 9 10.57 -9.78 13.97
C ALA A 9 10.41 -8.52 13.09
N ILE A 10 11.50 -7.76 12.88
CA ILE A 10 11.48 -6.59 11.99
C ILE A 10 11.19 -7.00 10.55
N ALA A 11 11.82 -8.08 10.06
CA ALA A 11 11.61 -8.59 8.71
C ALA A 11 10.15 -9.02 8.48
N VAL A 12 9.52 -9.66 9.48
CA VAL A 12 8.11 -10.07 9.42
C VAL A 12 7.20 -8.84 9.37
N ILE A 13 7.43 -7.83 10.21
CA ILE A 13 6.65 -6.59 10.19
C ILE A 13 6.79 -5.87 8.86
N LEU A 14 8.02 -5.74 8.35
CA LEU A 14 8.29 -5.10 7.07
C LEU A 14 7.64 -5.86 5.91
N SER A 15 7.73 -7.18 5.92
CA SER A 15 7.08 -8.04 4.93
C SER A 15 5.55 -7.89 4.95
N ALA A 16 4.95 -7.82 6.13
CA ALA A 16 3.51 -7.57 6.28
C ALA A 16 3.12 -6.19 5.74
N LEU A 17 3.86 -5.14 6.09
CA LEU A 17 3.63 -3.78 5.60
C LEU A 17 3.71 -3.70 4.08
N LEU A 18 4.75 -4.28 3.48
CA LEU A 18 4.92 -4.33 2.02
C LEU A 18 3.78 -5.09 1.35
N THR A 19 3.37 -6.23 1.91
CA THR A 19 2.26 -7.03 1.38
C THR A 19 0.95 -6.24 1.40
N ILE A 20 0.63 -5.60 2.53
CA ILE A 20 -0.56 -4.75 2.66
C ILE A 20 -0.51 -3.59 1.66
N TYR A 21 0.65 -2.95 1.52
CA TYR A 21 0.83 -1.84 0.60
C TYR A 21 0.59 -2.25 -0.87
N MET A 22 1.11 -3.42 -1.27
CA MET A 22 0.85 -4.00 -2.60
C MET A 22 -0.65 -4.19 -2.86
N TRP A 23 -1.39 -4.72 -1.89
CA TRP A 23 -2.84 -4.88 -2.02
C TRP A 23 -3.59 -3.55 -2.15
N ILE A 24 -3.17 -2.50 -1.42
CA ILE A 24 -3.75 -1.16 -1.54
C ILE A 24 -3.61 -0.62 -2.97
N VAL A 25 -2.42 -0.75 -3.57
CA VAL A 25 -2.15 -0.31 -4.95
C VAL A 25 -3.01 -1.08 -5.95
N ILE A 26 -3.14 -2.41 -5.79
CA ILE A 26 -3.98 -3.25 -6.66
C ILE A 26 -5.45 -2.81 -6.56
N ILE A 27 -5.98 -2.61 -5.34
CA ILE A 27 -7.36 -2.17 -5.12
C ILE A 27 -7.60 -0.80 -5.77
N TYR A 28 -6.67 0.14 -5.60
CA TYR A 28 -6.74 1.46 -6.25
C TYR A 28 -6.78 1.34 -7.77
N SER A 29 -5.92 0.50 -8.37
CA SER A 29 -5.89 0.26 -9.81
C SER A 29 -7.17 -0.41 -10.32
N LEU A 30 -7.78 -1.31 -9.56
CA LEU A 30 -9.04 -1.96 -9.95
C LEU A 30 -10.21 -0.96 -9.89
N ILE A 31 -10.29 -0.16 -8.83
CA ILE A 31 -11.34 0.86 -8.67
C ILE A 31 -11.24 1.92 -9.77
N SER A 32 -10.03 2.33 -10.14
CA SER A 32 -9.82 3.32 -11.21
C SER A 32 -10.26 2.79 -12.59
N PHE A 33 -10.20 1.48 -12.83
CA PHE A 33 -10.69 0.87 -14.07
C PHE A 33 -12.21 0.72 -14.15
N VAL A 34 -12.91 0.57 -13.03
CA VAL A 34 -14.38 0.39 -13.03
C VAL A 34 -15.10 1.74 -13.17
N GLN A 35 -14.67 2.77 -12.44
CA GLN A 35 -15.24 4.11 -12.55
C GLN A 35 -14.22 5.16 -12.09
N PRO A 36 -13.49 5.79 -13.02
CA PRO A 36 -12.56 6.87 -12.70
C PRO A 36 -13.34 8.16 -12.37
N ASN A 37 -13.94 8.24 -11.17
CA ASN A 37 -14.55 9.48 -10.68
C ASN A 37 -13.64 10.14 -9.62
N PRO A 38 -12.89 11.20 -9.98
CA PRO A 38 -11.94 11.87 -9.09
C PRO A 38 -12.59 12.57 -7.88
N ASN A 39 -13.91 12.75 -7.89
CA ASN A 39 -14.62 13.43 -6.81
C ASN A 39 -15.03 12.50 -5.66
N ASN A 40 -14.81 11.18 -5.77
CA ASN A 40 -15.11 10.25 -4.68
C ASN A 40 -14.04 10.35 -3.56
N PRO A 41 -14.44 10.54 -2.29
CA PRO A 41 -13.49 10.70 -1.18
C PRO A 41 -12.61 9.47 -0.97
N ILE A 42 -13.11 8.26 -1.23
CA ILE A 42 -12.34 7.00 -1.17
C ILE A 42 -11.20 7.02 -2.20
N MET A 43 -11.49 7.46 -3.42
CA MET A 43 -10.50 7.52 -4.50
C MET A 43 -9.44 8.57 -4.20
N GLN A 44 -9.79 9.70 -3.56
CA GLN A 44 -8.81 10.71 -3.13
C GLN A 44 -7.89 10.22 -2.01
N ILE A 45 -8.42 9.46 -1.05
CA ILE A 45 -7.60 8.86 0.02
C ILE A 45 -6.63 7.85 -0.59
N LEU A 46 -7.12 6.93 -1.42
CA LEU A 46 -6.27 5.94 -2.10
C LEU A 46 -5.24 6.61 -3.02
N ALA A 47 -5.65 7.64 -3.77
CA ALA A 47 -4.75 8.41 -4.63
C ALA A 47 -3.66 9.10 -3.81
N ARG A 48 -3.96 9.73 -2.67
CA ARG A 48 -2.96 10.33 -1.77
C ARG A 48 -2.02 9.30 -1.16
N LEU A 49 -2.52 8.10 -0.84
CA LEU A 49 -1.69 7.00 -0.32
C LEU A 49 -0.78 6.40 -1.39
N CYS A 50 -1.18 6.45 -2.66
CA CYS A 50 -0.39 5.94 -3.79
C CYS A 50 0.37 7.04 -4.53
N GLU A 51 0.10 8.32 -4.28
CA GLU A 51 0.80 9.48 -4.85
C GLU A 51 2.34 9.36 -4.75
N PRO A 52 2.94 8.99 -3.61
CA PRO A 52 4.40 8.84 -3.53
C PRO A 52 4.98 7.73 -4.42
N VAL A 53 4.15 6.82 -4.94
CA VAL A 53 4.58 5.76 -5.88
C VAL A 53 4.28 6.12 -7.33
N PHE A 54 3.23 6.89 -7.58
CA PHE A 54 2.86 7.28 -8.94
C PHE A 54 3.54 8.57 -9.40
N TYR A 55 4.05 9.39 -8.49
CA TYR A 55 4.81 10.61 -8.80
C TYR A 55 6.31 10.34 -8.69
N PHE A 56 6.93 10.00 -9.82
CA PHE A 56 8.38 10.02 -10.03
C PHE A 56 8.78 11.29 -10.77
#